data_AF-A0AAD5IEK3-F1
#
_entry.id   AF-A0AAD5IEK3-F1
#
_cell.length_a   1.000
_cell.length_b   1.000
_cell.length_c   1.000
_cell.angle_alpha   90.00
_cell.angle_beta   90.00
_cell.angle_gamma   90.00
#
_symmetry.space_group_name_H-M   'P 1'
#
loop_
_entity.id
_entity.type
_entity.pdbx_description
1 polymer ?
#
loop_
_entity_poly.entity_id
_entity_poly.type
_entity_poly.pdbx_seq_one_letter_code
_entity_poly.pdbx_strand_id
1 'polypeptide(L)'
;MSRAIGDRYLKPVVSAEPEISFTERDPEDECLIIASDGLWDVISSELACEMARECLREGHSEALAAIDLNGSPQMEDEGIGAMYPTKGLMATALLTRLALGRQSSDNISVIVVDLKRS
;
A
#
# COMPACT_ATOMS: atom_id res chain seq x y z
N MET A 1 3.20 -9.13 18.31
CA MET A 1 4.54 -8.83 17.75
C MET A 1 5.62 -9.20 18.77
N SER A 2 6.63 -9.99 18.42
CA SER A 2 7.75 -10.35 19.34
C SER A 2 8.98 -9.47 19.18
N ARG A 3 8.95 -8.53 18.22
CA ARG A 3 10.05 -7.59 17.94
C ARG A 3 9.49 -6.20 17.63
N ALA A 4 9.94 -5.18 18.33
CA ALA A 4 9.54 -3.79 18.13
C ALA A 4 10.66 -2.82 18.51
N ILE A 5 10.70 -1.68 17.82
CA ILE A 5 11.49 -0.51 18.22
C ILE A 5 10.76 0.17 19.38
N GLY A 6 11.46 0.43 20.49
CA GLY A 6 10.84 0.95 21.71
C GLY A 6 10.52 -0.17 22.71
N ASP A 7 9.32 -0.16 23.30
CA ASP A 7 8.85 -1.12 24.31
C ASP A 7 9.86 -1.45 25.40
N ARG A 8 10.50 -0.41 25.94
CA ARG A 8 11.62 -0.55 26.89
C ARG A 8 11.26 -1.42 28.10
N TYR A 9 10.03 -1.31 28.60
CA TYR A 9 9.56 -2.08 29.76
C TYR A 9 9.40 -3.58 29.48
N LEU A 10 9.33 -4.00 28.22
CA LEU A 10 9.18 -5.39 27.80
C LEU A 10 10.50 -6.03 27.34
N LYS A 11 11.62 -5.30 27.40
CA LYS A 11 12.95 -5.85 27.09
C LYS A 11 13.39 -6.82 28.20
N PRO A 12 13.94 -8.01 27.88
CA PRO A 12 14.39 -8.44 26.55
C PRO A 12 13.38 -9.29 25.76
N VAL A 13 12.16 -9.50 26.26
CA VAL A 13 11.16 -10.41 25.65
C VAL A 13 10.72 -9.92 24.26
N VAL A 14 10.61 -8.60 24.08
CA VAL A 14 10.37 -7.97 22.77
C VAL A 14 11.70 -7.45 22.22
N SER A 15 12.29 -8.05 21.18
CA SER A 15 13.59 -7.60 20.63
C SER A 15 13.46 -6.34 19.74
N ALA A 16 14.52 -5.55 19.55
CA ALA A 16 14.57 -4.50 18.51
C ALA A 16 15.38 -4.92 17.27
N GLU A 17 15.93 -6.13 17.29
CA GLU A 17 16.79 -6.66 16.23
C GLU A 17 15.96 -7.04 14.99
N PRO A 18 16.21 -6.45 13.81
CA PRO A 18 15.48 -6.79 12.60
C PRO A 18 15.90 -8.17 12.06
N GLU A 19 15.14 -8.65 11.08
CA GLU A 19 15.59 -9.72 10.19
C GLU A 19 15.84 -9.11 8.81
N ILE A 20 16.99 -9.43 8.21
CA ILE A 20 17.44 -8.84 6.96
C ILE A 20 17.42 -9.92 5.88
N SER A 21 16.75 -9.64 4.77
CA SER A 21 16.74 -10.46 3.57
C SER A 21 17.31 -9.70 2.39
N PHE A 22 17.97 -10.42 1.48
CA PHE A 22 18.48 -9.90 0.22
C PHE A 22 17.88 -10.75 -0.89
N THR A 23 17.18 -10.11 -1.82
CA THR A 23 16.52 -10.76 -2.94
C THR A 23 16.96 -10.07 -4.22
N GLU A 24 17.51 -10.84 -5.15
CA GLU A 24 17.83 -10.35 -6.49
C GLU A 24 16.53 -10.16 -7.27
N ARG A 25 16.47 -9.10 -8.09
CA ARG A 25 15.29 -8.81 -8.90
C ARG A 25 15.21 -9.78 -10.07
N ASP A 26 14.02 -10.32 -10.29
CA ASP A 26 13.70 -11.09 -11.47
C ASP A 26 13.05 -10.17 -12.53
N PRO A 27 13.33 -10.34 -13.84
CA PRO A 27 12.62 -9.63 -14.89
C PRO A 27 11.10 -9.78 -14.82
N GLU A 28 10.58 -10.87 -14.24
CA GLU A 28 9.15 -11.12 -14.03
C GLU A 28 8.56 -10.31 -12.87
N ASP A 29 9.36 -9.75 -11.97
CA ASP A 29 8.88 -8.94 -10.85
C ASP A 29 8.06 -7.73 -11.33
N GLU A 30 6.83 -7.60 -10.82
CA GLU A 30 5.89 -6.55 -11.24
C GLU A 30 5.80 -5.41 -10.23
N CYS A 31 5.70 -5.73 -8.94
CA CYS A 31 5.59 -4.72 -7.90
C CYS A 31 6.08 -5.20 -6.54
N LEU A 32 6.38 -4.24 -5.67
CA LEU A 32 6.60 -4.46 -4.24
C LEU A 32 5.54 -3.69 -3.45
N ILE A 33 4.87 -4.38 -2.53
CA ILE A 33 3.85 -3.79 -1.64
C ILE A 33 4.39 -3.82 -0.21
N ILE A 34 4.40 -2.66 0.44
CA ILE A 34 4.71 -2.51 1.86
C ILE A 34 3.48 -1.89 2.53
N ALA A 35 2.95 -2.52 3.55
CA ALA A 35 1.77 -2.01 4.25
C ALA A 35 1.73 -2.40 5.73
N SER A 36 0.94 -1.66 6.51
CA SER A 36 0.57 -2.00 7.89
C SER A 36 -0.38 -3.21 7.94
N ASP A 37 -0.51 -3.81 9.12
CA ASP A 37 -1.47 -4.88 9.45
C ASP A 37 -2.92 -4.49 9.17
N GLY A 38 -3.28 -3.20 9.29
CA GLY A 38 -4.58 -2.71 8.85
C GLY A 38 -4.96 -3.10 7.40
N LEU A 39 -4.00 -3.35 6.51
CA LEU A 39 -4.26 -3.97 5.20
C LEU A 39 -4.30 -5.50 5.29
N TRP A 40 -3.24 -6.09 5.85
CA TRP A 40 -2.98 -7.54 5.78
C TRP A 40 -3.92 -8.38 6.64
N ASP A 41 -4.54 -7.80 7.66
CA ASP A 41 -5.53 -8.48 8.50
C ASP A 41 -6.82 -8.82 7.74
N VAL A 42 -7.11 -8.11 6.65
CA VAL A 42 -8.36 -8.26 5.87
C VAL A 42 -8.17 -8.63 4.40
N ILE A 43 -6.95 -8.51 3.87
CA ILE A 43 -6.58 -8.81 2.48
C ILE A 43 -5.36 -9.73 2.47
N SER A 44 -5.42 -10.83 1.70
CA SER A 44 -4.28 -11.73 1.51
C SER A 44 -3.22 -11.13 0.58
N SER A 45 -1.97 -11.59 0.73
CA SER A 45 -0.86 -11.15 -0.13
C SER A 45 -1.13 -11.42 -1.62
N GLU A 46 -1.75 -12.54 -1.96
CA GLU A 46 -2.09 -12.90 -3.35
C GLU A 46 -3.09 -11.92 -3.95
N LEU A 47 -4.18 -11.63 -3.21
CA LEU A 47 -5.20 -10.69 -3.65
C LEU A 47 -4.64 -9.27 -3.78
N ALA A 48 -3.79 -8.84 -2.82
CA ALA A 48 -3.15 -7.54 -2.90
C ALA A 48 -2.27 -7.41 -4.15
N CYS A 49 -1.47 -8.44 -4.45
CA CYS A 49 -0.64 -8.49 -5.65
C CYS A 49 -1.46 -8.48 -6.94
N GLU A 50 -2.58 -9.22 -6.99
CA GLU A 50 -3.50 -9.22 -8.14
C GLU A 50 -4.07 -7.83 -8.41
N MET A 51 -4.64 -7.18 -7.39
CA MET A 51 -5.24 -5.84 -7.53
C MET A 51 -4.20 -4.78 -7.89
N ALA A 52 -3.01 -4.83 -7.29
CA ALA A 52 -1.93 -3.92 -7.62
C ALA A 52 -1.47 -4.11 -9.07
N ARG A 53 -1.32 -5.38 -9.50
CA ARG A 53 -0.93 -5.74 -10.86
C ARG A 53 -1.92 -5.22 -11.90
N GLU A 54 -3.22 -5.36 -11.66
CA GLU A 54 -4.26 -4.84 -12.57
C GLU A 54 -4.08 -3.33 -12.77
N CYS A 55 -3.93 -2.57 -11.68
CA CYS A 55 -3.69 -1.12 -11.73
C CYS A 55 -2.37 -0.73 -12.45
N LEU A 56 -1.32 -1.56 -12.31
CA LEU A 56 0.00 -1.28 -12.91
C LEU A 56 0.09 -1.69 -14.38
N ARG A 57 -0.57 -2.76 -14.80
CA ARG A 57 -0.58 -3.23 -16.20
C ARG A 57 -1.54 -2.41 -17.04
N GLU A 58 -2.67 -2.02 -16.49
CA GLU A 58 -3.73 -1.40 -17.26
C GLU A 58 -3.58 0.12 -17.38
N GLY A 59 -3.89 0.64 -18.57
CA GLY A 59 -4.14 2.05 -18.83
C GLY A 59 -5.62 2.41 -18.65
N HIS A 60 -6.35 1.73 -17.77
CA HIS A 60 -7.77 2.01 -17.53
C HIS A 60 -7.95 3.29 -16.71
N SER A 61 -7.66 4.41 -17.38
CA SER A 61 -7.86 5.77 -16.89
C SER A 61 -9.34 6.14 -16.67
N GLU A 62 -10.29 5.31 -17.10
CA GLU A 62 -11.73 5.67 -17.11
C GLU A 62 -12.57 4.95 -16.04
N ALA A 63 -12.25 3.70 -15.68
CA ALA A 63 -13.08 2.92 -14.75
C ALA A 63 -12.86 3.31 -13.27
N LEU A 64 -11.62 3.66 -12.89
CA LEU A 64 -11.29 4.10 -11.52
C LEU A 64 -11.55 5.59 -11.29
N ALA A 65 -11.56 6.41 -12.36
CA ALA A 65 -11.93 7.82 -12.30
C ALA A 65 -13.42 8.05 -11.96
N ALA A 66 -14.27 7.05 -12.23
CA ALA A 66 -15.69 7.07 -11.91
C ALA A 66 -15.99 6.69 -10.44
N ILE A 67 -15.00 6.23 -9.66
CA ILE A 67 -15.21 5.98 -8.24
C ILE A 67 -15.04 7.31 -7.52
N ASP A 68 -16.15 8.00 -7.28
CA ASP A 68 -16.18 9.27 -6.55
C ASP A 68 -15.36 9.15 -5.25
N LEU A 69 -14.26 9.91 -5.20
CA LEU A 69 -13.34 10.05 -4.09
C LEU A 69 -13.67 11.31 -3.26
N ASN A 70 -14.66 12.13 -3.66
CA ASN A 70 -15.02 13.41 -3.02
C ASN A 70 -15.86 13.27 -1.74
N GLY A 71 -15.65 12.21 -0.96
CA GLY A 71 -15.86 12.30 0.49
C GLY A 71 -14.74 13.12 1.11
N SER A 72 -14.73 14.43 0.83
CA SER A 72 -13.64 15.37 1.08
C SER A 72 -13.23 15.49 2.57
N PRO A 73 -11.92 15.58 2.88
CA PRO A 73 -11.41 16.57 3.80
C PRO A 73 -11.07 17.82 2.98
N GLN A 74 -11.74 18.93 3.28
CA GLN A 74 -11.34 20.24 2.77
C GLN A 74 -9.92 20.55 3.26
N MET A 75 -8.95 20.49 2.36
CA MET A 75 -7.66 21.16 2.53
C MET A 75 -7.49 22.10 1.36
N GLU A 76 -7.48 23.39 1.70
CA GLU A 76 -7.36 24.51 0.80
C GLU A 76 -5.98 24.50 0.12
N ASP A 77 -6.00 24.93 -1.13
CA ASP A 77 -4.92 25.09 -2.09
C ASP A 77 -3.62 25.70 -1.52
N GLU A 78 -2.50 24.96 -1.62
CA GLU A 78 -1.18 25.52 -1.96
C GLU A 78 -0.32 24.47 -2.71
N GLY A 79 -0.24 24.59 -4.04
CA GLY A 79 1.06 24.49 -4.72
C GLY A 79 1.64 23.12 -5.09
N ILE A 80 0.85 22.10 -5.43
CA ILE A 80 1.36 20.90 -6.14
C ILE A 80 0.46 20.63 -7.34
N GLY A 81 0.97 20.92 -8.54
CA GLY A 81 0.25 20.76 -9.80
C GLY A 81 -0.41 19.39 -9.90
N ALA A 82 -1.67 19.38 -10.37
CA ALA A 82 -2.50 18.20 -10.59
C ALA A 82 -1.67 17.01 -11.08
N MET A 83 -1.26 16.15 -10.15
CA MET A 83 -0.43 15.01 -10.45
C MET A 83 -1.35 14.01 -11.16
N TYR A 84 -1.09 13.77 -12.44
CA TYR A 84 -1.67 12.63 -13.15
C TYR A 84 -1.57 11.43 -12.22
N PRO A 85 -2.67 10.77 -11.85
CA PRO A 85 -2.61 9.70 -10.88
C PRO A 85 -1.68 8.64 -11.42
N THR A 86 -0.54 8.46 -10.76
CA THR A 86 0.40 7.42 -11.14
C THR A 86 -0.29 6.08 -10.94
N LYS A 87 0.07 5.09 -11.74
CA LYS A 87 -0.51 3.74 -11.61
C LYS A 87 -0.34 3.19 -10.18
N GLY A 88 0.79 3.50 -9.54
CA GLY A 88 1.04 3.18 -8.14
C GLY A 88 0.07 3.86 -7.17
N LEU A 89 -0.29 5.14 -7.39
CA LEU A 89 -1.27 5.83 -6.56
C LEU A 89 -2.66 5.18 -6.66
N MET A 90 -3.05 4.76 -7.86
CA MET A 90 -4.32 4.03 -8.07
C MET A 90 -4.31 2.68 -7.35
N ALA A 91 -3.23 1.91 -7.47
CA ALA A 91 -3.07 0.65 -6.75
C ALA A 91 -3.18 0.84 -5.23
N THR A 92 -2.47 1.83 -4.68
CA THR A 92 -2.54 2.19 -3.25
C THR A 92 -3.95 2.56 -2.82
N ALA A 93 -4.64 3.41 -3.58
CA ALA A 93 -5.99 3.85 -3.27
C ALA A 93 -7.00 2.68 -3.31
N LEU A 94 -6.89 1.80 -4.32
CA LEU A 94 -7.73 0.62 -4.45
C LEU A 94 -7.56 -0.33 -3.26
N LEU A 95 -6.32 -0.67 -2.91
CA LEU A 95 -6.00 -1.53 -1.77
C LEU A 95 -6.54 -0.95 -0.45
N THR A 96 -6.37 0.36 -0.25
CA THR A 96 -6.85 1.06 0.95
C THR A 96 -8.38 1.02 1.03
N ARG A 97 -9.09 1.30 -0.07
CA ARG A 97 -10.56 1.24 -0.12
C ARG A 97 -11.08 -0.18 0.05
N LEU A 98 -10.39 -1.18 -0.51
CA LEU A 98 -10.75 -2.58 -0.34
C LEU A 98 -10.63 -2.98 1.14
N ALA A 99 -9.57 -2.59 1.84
CA ALA A 99 -9.42 -2.88 3.26
C ALA A 99 -10.51 -2.22 4.11
N LEU A 100 -10.85 -0.96 3.82
CA LEU A 100 -11.99 -0.28 4.46
C LEU A 100 -13.31 -0.98 4.17
N GLY A 101 -13.56 -1.38 2.92
CA GLY A 101 -14.77 -2.12 2.52
C GLY A 101 -14.86 -3.51 3.18
N ARG A 102 -13.72 -4.10 3.53
CA ARG A 102 -13.61 -5.34 4.31
C ARG A 102 -13.58 -5.11 5.82
N GLN A 103 -13.95 -3.91 6.27
CA GLN A 103 -14.11 -3.56 7.68
C GLN A 103 -12.81 -3.62 8.49
N SER A 104 -11.69 -3.27 7.87
CA SER A 104 -10.47 -2.97 8.64
C SER A 104 -10.77 -1.85 9.65
N SER A 105 -10.33 -2.06 10.89
CA SER A 105 -10.57 -1.16 12.02
C SER A 105 -9.29 -0.51 12.55
N ASP A 106 -8.17 -0.70 11.84
CA ASP A 106 -6.87 -0.16 12.20
C ASP A 106 -6.43 0.96 11.24
N ASN A 107 -5.31 1.61 11.54
CA ASN A 107 -4.64 2.52 10.64
C ASN A 107 -4.08 1.77 9.41
N ILE A 108 -4.40 2.28 8.23
CA ILE A 108 -3.99 1.69 6.96
C ILE A 108 -2.94 2.60 6.32
N SER A 109 -1.73 2.08 6.15
CA SER A 109 -0.66 2.71 5.39
C SER A 109 -0.17 1.73 4.33
N VAL A 110 -0.11 2.16 3.07
CA VAL A 110 0.25 1.30 1.93
C VAL A 110 1.20 2.05 1.00
N ILE A 111 2.26 1.37 0.58
CA ILE A 111 3.24 1.81 -0.43
C ILE A 111 3.27 0.75 -1.52
N VAL A 112 3.04 1.16 -2.77
CA VAL A 112 3.17 0.30 -3.95
C VAL A 112 4.30 0.84 -4.83
N VAL A 113 5.29 -0.01 -5.11
CA VAL A 113 6.43 0.30 -5.98
C VAL A 113 6.27 -0.47 -7.29
N ASP A 114 6.21 0.24 -8.41
CA ASP A 114 6.23 -0.34 -9.76
C ASP A 114 7.67 -0.77 -10.11
N LEU A 115 7.88 -2.08 -10.27
CA LEU A 115 9.20 -2.63 -10.58
C LEU A 115 9.45 -2.74 -12.09
N LYS A 116 8.44 -2.60 -12.95
CA LYS A 116 8.63 -2.68 -14.42
C LYS A 116 9.19 -1.38 -15.01
N ARG A 117 9.24 -0.30 -14.23
CA ARG A 117 9.67 1.03 -14.67
C ARG A 117 11.01 1.40 -14.03
N SER A 118 12.09 0.77 -14.49
CA SER A 118 13.48 1.08 -14.09
C SER A 118 14.29 1.61 -15.26
#